data_AF-A0A914IJB5-F1
#
_entry.id   AF-A0A914IJB5-F1
#
_cell.length_a   1.000
_cell.length_b   1.000
_cell.length_c   1.000
_cell.angle_alpha   90.00
_cell.angle_beta   90.00
_cell.angle_gamma   90.00
#
_symmetry.space_group_name_H-M   'P 1'
#
loop_
_entity.id
_entity.type
_entity.pdbx_description
1 polymer ?
#
loop_
_entity_poly.entity_id
_entity_poly.type
_entity_poly.pdbx_seq_one_letter_code
_entity_poly.pdbx_strand_id
1 'polypeptide(L)'
;MSCLLLYNLRQIVQIVDDATMFIAGPDMALGKIKKIVDEMLKSGTTTMEAKSGYGLNYETELKMLEVIDDLSKEHPMEISSTFCGAHSIPEDSTE
;
A
#
# COMPACT_ATOMS: atom_id res chain seq x y z
N MET A 1 12.98 1.79 6.59
CA MET A 1 12.96 3.21 6.99
C MET A 1 11.48 3.58 7.07
N SER A 2 10.87 3.46 8.26
CA SER A 2 9.42 3.60 8.46
C SER A 2 9.01 5.05 8.29
N CYS A 3 8.28 5.36 7.22
CA CYS A 3 7.74 6.70 6.99
C CYS A 3 6.41 6.86 7.72
N LEU A 4 6.48 7.11 9.02
CA LEU A 4 5.38 7.57 9.85
C LEU A 4 5.36 9.11 9.81
N LEU A 5 4.62 9.69 8.88
CA LEU A 5 4.27 11.12 8.86
C LEU A 5 2.82 11.21 8.37
N LEU A 6 1.82 11.67 9.13
CA LEU A 6 1.82 12.75 10.10
C LEU A 6 0.91 12.41 11.30
N TYR A 7 1.51 12.36 12.49
CA TYR A 7 0.76 12.60 13.73
C TYR A 7 0.37 14.07 13.78
N ASN A 8 -0.91 14.30 14.06
CA ASN A 8 -1.51 15.57 14.47
C ASN A 8 -2.12 16.43 13.34
N LEU A 9 -3.41 16.76 13.54
CA LEU A 9 -4.32 17.60 12.75
C LEU A 9 -5.07 16.90 11.60
N ARG A 10 -6.24 16.29 11.87
CA ARG A 10 -7.42 16.26 10.97
C ARG A 10 -7.19 16.04 9.44
N GLN A 11 -6.41 15.05 9.01
CA GLN A 11 -6.15 14.84 7.57
C GLN A 11 -6.90 13.64 7.00
N ILE A 12 -7.56 13.90 5.87
CA ILE A 12 -8.40 13.02 5.05
C ILE A 12 -7.59 11.92 4.33
N VAL A 13 -6.27 12.05 4.24
CA VAL A 13 -5.39 11.18 3.43
C VAL A 13 -4.36 10.47 4.30
N GLN A 14 -4.42 9.14 4.36
CA GLN A 14 -3.37 8.31 4.99
C GLN A 14 -2.49 7.67 3.92
N ILE A 15 -1.17 7.91 4.01
CA ILE A 15 -0.19 7.21 3.19
C ILE A 15 0.14 5.87 3.87
N VAL A 16 0.02 4.76 3.14
CA VAL A 16 0.42 3.45 3.64
C VAL A 16 1.49 2.83 2.76
N ASP A 17 2.70 2.76 3.31
CA ASP A 17 3.76 1.88 2.84
C ASP A 17 3.56 0.48 3.44
N ASP A 18 3.23 0.38 4.73
CA ASP A 18 3.11 -0.91 5.42
C ASP A 18 1.97 -1.80 4.88
N ALA A 19 0.91 -1.21 4.31
CA ALA A 19 -0.19 -1.98 3.73
C ALA A 19 0.26 -2.75 2.48
N THR A 20 1.15 -2.17 1.66
CA THR A 20 1.67 -2.81 0.44
C THR A 20 2.71 -3.87 0.74
N MET A 21 3.37 -3.82 1.90
CA MET A 21 4.17 -4.95 2.42
C MET A 21 3.31 -6.22 2.58
N PHE A 22 2.05 -6.12 2.98
CA PHE A 22 1.14 -7.28 3.03
C PHE A 22 0.70 -7.76 1.64
N ILE A 23 0.82 -6.91 0.62
CA ILE A 23 0.54 -7.23 -0.79
C ILE A 23 1.78 -7.86 -1.44
N ALA A 24 2.99 -7.56 -0.98
CA ALA A 24 4.21 -8.14 -1.55
C ALA A 24 4.44 -9.62 -1.16
N GLY A 25 3.70 -10.14 -0.16
CA GLY A 25 3.86 -11.52 0.31
C GLY A 25 3.27 -12.57 -0.64
N PRO A 26 3.66 -13.86 -0.49
CA PRO A 26 3.12 -14.97 -1.29
C PRO A 26 1.60 -15.15 -1.14
N ASP A 27 1.04 -14.69 -0.03
CA ASP A 27 -0.41 -14.65 0.22
C ASP A 27 -0.96 -13.24 -0.04
N MET A 28 -0.98 -12.82 -1.31
CA MET A 28 -1.70 -11.63 -1.84
C MET A 28 -3.21 -11.75 -1.62
N ALA A 29 -3.65 -11.83 -0.36
CA ALA A 29 -5.03 -12.05 -0.01
C ALA A 29 -5.72 -10.69 0.13
N LEU A 30 -6.49 -10.30 -0.89
CA LEU A 30 -7.34 -9.10 -0.89
C LEU A 30 -8.18 -8.97 0.40
N GLY A 31 -8.62 -10.09 0.96
CA GLY A 31 -9.36 -10.12 2.22
C GLY A 31 -8.59 -9.62 3.45
N LYS A 32 -7.26 -9.75 3.49
CA LYS A 32 -6.45 -9.17 4.58
C LYS A 32 -6.36 -7.65 4.44
N ILE A 33 -6.15 -7.17 3.21
CA ILE A 33 -6.00 -5.74 2.92
C ILE A 33 -7.31 -5.00 3.20
N LYS A 34 -8.45 -5.59 2.80
CA LYS A 34 -9.78 -5.05 3.12
C LYS A 34 -9.98 -4.81 4.61
N LYS A 35 -9.57 -5.75 5.47
CA LYS A 35 -9.68 -5.56 6.93
C LYS A 35 -8.88 -4.35 7.43
N ILE A 36 -7.67 -4.13 6.91
CA ILE A 36 -6.85 -2.98 7.30
C ILE A 36 -7.55 -1.69 6.89
N VAL A 37 -8.03 -1.65 5.65
CA VAL A 37 -8.73 -0.50 5.07
C VAL A 37 -10.08 -0.23 5.74
N ASP A 38 -10.81 -1.27 6.18
CA ASP A 38 -12.02 -1.14 7.00
C ASP A 38 -11.72 -0.46 8.35
N GLU A 39 -10.63 -0.84 9.01
CA GLU A 39 -10.22 -0.22 10.28
C GLU A 39 -9.79 1.23 10.09
N MET A 40 -9.09 1.54 8.98
CA MET A 40 -8.76 2.92 8.60
C MET A 40 -10.03 3.74 8.40
N LEU A 41 -11.02 3.21 7.66
CA LEU A 41 -12.31 3.87 7.46
C LEU A 41 -13.06 4.11 8.77
N LYS A 42 -13.10 3.10 9.66
CA LYS A 42 -13.70 3.23 11.00
C LYS A 42 -13.01 4.30 11.86
N SER A 43 -11.71 4.50 11.66
CA SER A 43 -10.94 5.52 12.36
C SER A 43 -11.13 6.94 11.80
N GLY A 44 -11.87 7.08 10.70
CA GLY A 44 -12.22 8.36 10.07
C GLY A 44 -11.37 8.73 8.85
N THR A 45 -10.47 7.85 8.41
CA THR A 45 -9.73 8.01 7.15
C THR A 45 -10.67 7.75 5.98
N THR A 46 -10.91 8.75 5.14
CA THR A 46 -11.81 8.59 3.97
C THR A 46 -11.06 8.44 2.65
N THR A 47 -9.78 8.82 2.63
CA THR A 47 -8.90 8.74 1.46
C THR A 47 -7.55 8.17 1.87
N MET A 48 -6.91 7.40 0.99
CA MET A 48 -5.56 6.88 1.21
C MET A 48 -4.72 6.90 -0.07
N GLU A 49 -3.41 6.92 0.12
CA GLU A 49 -2.44 6.63 -0.94
C GLU A 49 -1.73 5.31 -0.61
N ALA A 50 -1.76 4.35 -1.53
CA ALA A 50 -1.06 3.08 -1.44
C ALA A 50 0.13 3.07 -2.42
N LYS A 51 1.33 2.81 -1.90
CA LYS A 51 2.59 2.88 -2.67
C LYS A 51 3.17 1.49 -2.89
N SER A 52 3.58 1.15 -4.11
CA SER A 52 4.34 -0.10 -4.36
C SER A 52 5.78 0.00 -3.82
N GLY A 53 6.69 -0.91 -4.14
CA GLY A 53 8.11 -0.81 -3.77
C GLY A 53 8.67 -1.93 -2.88
N TYR A 54 7.84 -2.84 -2.42
CA TYR A 54 8.27 -4.01 -1.63
C TYR A 54 8.53 -5.26 -2.48
N GLY A 55 8.22 -5.23 -3.79
CA GLY A 55 8.41 -6.37 -4.68
C GLY A 55 9.82 -6.47 -5.23
N LEU A 56 10.47 -5.31 -5.42
CA LEU A 56 11.84 -5.16 -5.97
C LEU A 56 12.08 -5.86 -7.32
N ASN A 57 11.00 -6.27 -7.99
CA ASN A 57 10.98 -6.85 -9.33
C ASN A 57 9.70 -6.43 -10.06
N TYR A 58 9.76 -6.35 -11.39
CA TYR A 58 8.66 -5.85 -12.22
C TYR A 58 7.34 -6.59 -12.00
N GLU A 59 7.37 -7.93 -11.93
CA GLU A 59 6.15 -8.73 -11.82
C GLU A 59 5.44 -8.52 -10.49
N THR A 60 6.18 -8.47 -9.39
CA THR A 60 5.61 -8.24 -8.06
C THR A 60 5.12 -6.79 -7.92
N GLU A 61 5.85 -5.82 -8.47
CA GLU A 61 5.40 -4.42 -8.49
C GLU A 61 4.08 -4.24 -9.25
N LEU A 62 3.97 -4.86 -10.42
CA LEU A 62 2.74 -4.81 -11.22
C LEU A 62 1.57 -5.45 -10.48
N LYS A 63 1.77 -6.64 -9.90
CA LYS A 63 0.74 -7.32 -9.10
C LYS A 63 0.28 -6.49 -7.91
N MET A 64 1.19 -5.79 -7.23
CA MET A 64 0.79 -4.89 -6.14
C MET A 64 -0.12 -3.77 -6.63
N LEU A 65 0.19 -3.16 -7.77
CA LEU A 65 -0.64 -2.11 -8.37
C LEU A 65 -2.02 -2.65 -8.80
N GLU A 66 -2.08 -3.84 -9.38
CA GLU A 66 -3.35 -4.50 -9.74
C GLU A 66 -4.22 -4.76 -8.51
N VAL A 67 -3.64 -5.24 -7.41
CA VAL A 67 -4.39 -5.47 -6.16
C VAL A 67 -4.90 -4.16 -5.55
N ILE A 68 -4.11 -3.08 -5.62
CA ILE A 68 -4.56 -1.75 -5.15
C ILE A 68 -5.72 -1.24 -6.02
N ASP A 69 -5.63 -1.42 -7.34
CA ASP A 69 -6.69 -1.03 -8.27
C ASP A 69 -7.98 -1.82 -8.02
N ASP A 70 -7.90 -3.14 -7.83
CA ASP A 70 -9.05 -3.97 -7.46
C ASP A 70 -9.68 -3.54 -6.12
N LEU A 71 -8.86 -3.25 -5.12
CA LEU A 71 -9.34 -2.75 -3.84
C LEU A 71 -10.06 -1.40 -3.98
N SER A 72 -9.54 -0.50 -4.81
CA SER A 72 -10.15 0.82 -5.06
C SER A 72 -11.54 0.71 -5.68
N LYS A 73 -11.78 -0.33 -6.49
CA LYS A 73 -13.07 -0.61 -7.13
C LYS A 73 -14.07 -1.26 -6.20
N GLU A 74 -13.60 -2.06 -5.24
CA GLU A 74 -14.46 -2.85 -4.35
C GLU A 74 -14.75 -2.17 -3.00
N HIS A 75 -13.94 -1.21 -2.57
CA HIS A 75 -14.03 -0.58 -1.26
C HIS A 75 -14.54 0.88 -1.35
N PRO A 76 -15.37 1.36 -0.40
CA PRO A 76 -15.91 2.73 -0.43
C PRO A 76 -14.91 3.85 -0.11
N MET A 77 -13.74 3.52 0.44
CA MET A 77 -12.66 4.48 0.72
C MET A 77 -11.99 4.89 -0.58
N GLU A 78 -11.63 6.16 -0.74
CA GLU A 78 -10.92 6.63 -1.93
C GLU A 78 -9.44 6.21 -1.86
N ILE A 79 -8.95 5.49 -2.87
CA ILE A 79 -7.60 4.91 -2.86
C ILE A 79 -6.87 5.36 -4.13
N SER A 80 -5.71 6.01 -3.96
CA SER A 80 -4.79 6.32 -5.05
C SER A 80 -3.57 5.40 -5.01
N SER A 81 -3.17 4.85 -6.15
CA SER A 81 -1.97 4.02 -6.27
C SER A 81 -0.76 4.84 -6.75
N THR A 82 0.41 4.61 -6.15
CA THR A 82 1.68 5.23 -6.59
C THR A 82 2.74 4.14 -6.79
N PHE A 83 3.36 4.10 -7.97
CA PHE A 83 4.49 3.21 -8.23
C PHE A 83 5.76 3.73 -7.52
N CYS A 84 6.41 2.87 -6.74
CA CYS A 84 7.68 3.17 -6.05
C CYS A 84 8.69 2.02 -6.21
N GLY A 85 8.93 1.53 -7.44
CA GLY A 85 9.87 0.42 -7.67
C GLY A 85 11.34 0.69 -7.28
N ALA A 86 11.70 1.94 -6.99
CA ALA A 86 13.03 2.34 -6.48
C ALA A 86 13.05 2.51 -4.94
N HIS A 87 12.12 1.87 -4.22
CA HIS A 87 11.97 2.00 -2.76
C HIS A 87 13.15 1.44 -1.96
N SER A 88 13.86 0.43 -2.48
CA SER A 88 15.07 -0.13 -1.87
C SER A 88 15.99 -0.77 -2.91
N ILE A 89 17.25 -0.95 -2.52
CA ILE A 89 18.26 -1.66 -3.31
C ILE A 89 18.02 -3.17 -3.10
N PRO A 90 17.83 -3.97 -4.16
CA PRO A 90 17.71 -5.43 -4.03
C PRO A 90 18.93 -6.04 -3.35
N GLU A 91 18.73 -6.99 -2.43
CA GLU A 91 19.82 -7.61 -1.65
C GLU A 91 20.92 -8.22 -2.54
N ASP A 92 20.58 -8.63 -3.77
CA ASP A 92 21.50 -9.23 -4.75
C ASP A 92 22.23 -8.23 -5.67
N SER A 93 22.07 -6.92 -5.46
CA SER A 93 22.58 -5.88 -6.38
C SER A 93 23.90 -5.22 -5.95
N THR A 94 24.57 -5.75 -4.93
CA THR A 94 25.96 -5.37 -4.61
C THR A 94 26.92 -6.07 -5.58
N GLU A 95 27.58 -5.28 -6.43
CA GLU A 95 28.93 -5.64 -6.92
C GLU A 95 29.94 -5.74 -5.77
#